data_AF-A0A662GEY1-F1
#
_entry.id   AF-A0A662GEY1-F1
#
_cell.length_a   1.000
_cell.length_b   1.000
_cell.length_c   1.000
_cell.angle_alpha   90.00
_cell.angle_beta   90.00
_cell.angle_gamma   90.00
#
_symmetry.space_group_name_H-M   'P 1'
#
loop_
_entity.id
_entity.type
_entity.pdbx_description
1 polymer ?
#
loop_
_entity_poly.entity_id
_entity_poly.type
_entity_poly.pdbx_seq_one_letter_code
_entity_poly.pdbx_strand_id
1 'polypeptide(L)'
;MAFKRVNVKLEEDIYIELIRRYGVRGLSRGVNELLRRALFEMEEVSREHVKVDERDVQKCIDFMFNIGSRLNDNIRIEKSELRTVFNDKVIEAALSKLRALNYIVRETKDFYYIIMRD
;
A
#
# COMPACT_ATOMS: atom_id res chain seq x y z
N MET A 1 22.26 -5.35 -6.32
CA MET A 1 21.35 -5.98 -5.34
C MET A 1 22.04 -7.19 -4.75
N ALA A 2 22.26 -7.23 -3.43
CA ALA A 2 22.83 -8.39 -2.76
C ALA A 2 21.70 -9.34 -2.37
N PHE A 3 21.70 -10.56 -2.90
CA PHE A 3 20.75 -11.59 -2.49
C PHE A 3 21.15 -12.11 -1.10
N LYS A 4 20.25 -11.99 -0.12
CA LYS A 4 20.44 -12.62 1.19
C LYS A 4 19.93 -14.06 1.12
N ARG A 5 20.82 -15.03 1.38
CA ARG A 5 20.47 -16.45 1.47
C ARG A 5 20.07 -16.78 2.90
N VAL A 6 18.92 -17.42 3.06
CA VAL A 6 18.46 -17.95 4.35
C VAL A 6 18.52 -19.48 4.27
N ASN A 7 19.16 -20.10 5.26
CA ASN A 7 19.19 -21.56 5.38
C ASN A 7 18.20 -21.96 6.47
N VAL A 8 17.26 -22.84 6.13
CA VAL A 8 16.21 -23.31 7.03
C VAL A 8 16.38 -24.81 7.23
N LYS A 9 16.27 -25.26 8.47
CA LYS A 9 16.18 -26.69 8.81
C LYS A 9 14.73 -27.04 9.07
N LEU A 10 14.29 -28.15 8.49
CA LEU A 10 12.94 -28.69 8.68
C LEU A 10 13.07 -30.02 9.40
N GLU A 11 12.17 -30.26 10.35
CA GLU A 11 12.02 -31.58 10.95
C GLU A 11 11.40 -32.55 9.95
N GLU A 12 11.68 -33.84 10.13
CA GLU A 12 11.35 -34.89 9.16
C GLU A 12 9.84 -35.07 8.96
N ASP A 13 9.07 -34.97 10.04
CA ASP A 13 7.62 -34.99 10.05
C ASP A 13 7.01 -33.83 9.24
N ILE A 14 7.51 -32.61 9.43
CA ILE A 14 7.10 -31.41 8.68
C ILE A 14 7.44 -31.58 7.20
N TYR A 15 8.62 -32.13 6.89
CA TYR A 15 9.05 -32.39 5.52
C TYR A 15 8.12 -33.40 4.81
N ILE A 16 7.78 -34.50 5.48
CA ILE A 16 6.85 -35.50 4.96
C ILE A 16 5.46 -34.89 4.73
N GLU A 17 4.99 -34.06 5.66
CA GLU A 17 3.70 -33.40 5.52
C GLU A 17 3.66 -32.42 4.34
N LEU A 18 4.76 -31.68 4.12
CA LEU A 18 4.90 -30.82 2.95
C LEU A 18 4.92 -31.60 1.64
N ILE A 19 5.57 -32.76 1.59
CA ILE A 19 5.50 -33.65 0.42
C ILE A 19 4.06 -34.09 0.17
N ARG A 20 3.32 -34.48 1.21
CA ARG A 20 1.93 -34.93 1.07
C ARG A 20 1.02 -33.83 0.52
N ARG A 21 1.20 -32.57 0.96
CA ARG A 21 0.37 -31.43 0.56
C ARG A 21 0.72 -30.84 -0.80
N TYR A 22 2.01 -30.74 -1.13
CA TYR A 22 2.49 -30.03 -2.32
C TYR A 22 3.14 -30.93 -3.38
N GLY A 23 3.39 -32.19 -3.04
CA GLY A 23 4.21 -33.10 -3.85
C GLY A 23 5.70 -32.74 -3.81
N VAL A 24 6.55 -33.70 -4.17
CA VAL A 24 8.02 -33.51 -4.18
C VAL A 24 8.43 -32.32 -5.06
N ARG A 25 7.75 -32.13 -6.21
CA ARG A 25 8.02 -31.01 -7.13
C ARG A 25 7.55 -29.65 -6.59
N GLY A 26 6.53 -29.62 -5.72
CA GLY A 26 5.96 -28.40 -5.15
C GLY A 26 6.60 -27.98 -3.82
N LEU A 27 7.59 -28.73 -3.32
CA LEU A 27 8.13 -28.56 -1.98
C LEU A 27 8.77 -27.19 -1.76
N SER A 28 9.52 -26.68 -2.75
CA SER A 28 10.08 -25.32 -2.71
C SER A 28 8.99 -24.25 -2.61
N ARG A 29 7.85 -24.45 -3.28
CA ARG A 29 6.70 -23.54 -3.19
C ARG A 29 6.07 -23.59 -1.81
N GLY A 30 5.84 -24.78 -1.27
CA GLY A 30 5.27 -24.96 0.08
C GLY A 30 6.15 -24.35 1.17
N VAL A 31 7.46 -24.57 1.11
CA VAL A 31 8.42 -23.95 2.05
C VAL A 31 8.40 -22.43 1.93
N ASN A 32 8.40 -21.87 0.72
CA ASN A 32 8.32 -20.43 0.53
C ASN A 32 7.00 -19.83 1.04
N GLU A 33 5.89 -20.52 0.86
CA GLU A 33 4.58 -20.09 1.35
C GLU A 33 4.54 -20.07 2.87
N LEU A 34 5.01 -21.12 3.54
CA LEU A 34 5.11 -21.18 4.99
C LEU A 34 6.05 -20.12 5.56
N LEU A 35 7.22 -19.93 4.95
CA LEU A 35 8.16 -18.89 5.38
C LEU A 35 7.56 -17.50 5.20
N ARG A 36 6.84 -17.26 4.10
CA ARG A 36 6.16 -15.98 3.89
C ARG A 36 5.11 -15.73 4.96
N ARG A 37 4.30 -16.74 5.27
CA ARG A 37 3.31 -16.64 6.34
C ARG A 37 3.97 -16.38 7.68
N ALA A 38 4.90 -17.22 8.11
CA ALA A 38 5.58 -17.06 9.40
C ALA A 38 6.33 -15.74 9.56
N LEU A 39 6.95 -15.21 8.49
CA LEU A 39 7.74 -13.99 8.55
C LEU A 39 6.93 -12.72 8.28
N PHE A 40 5.80 -12.81 7.57
CA PHE A 40 5.06 -11.65 7.09
C PHE A 40 3.55 -11.66 7.46
N GLU A 41 2.98 -12.69 8.10
CA GLU A 41 1.58 -12.66 8.58
C GLU A 41 1.36 -11.63 9.70
N MET A 42 2.41 -11.20 10.43
CA MET A 42 2.31 -10.04 11.31
C MET A 42 2.43 -8.70 10.58
N GLU A 43 2.85 -8.71 9.30
CA GLU A 43 2.91 -7.54 8.41
C GLU A 43 1.76 -7.52 7.38
N GLU A 44 0.77 -8.41 7.48
CA GLU A 44 -0.40 -8.45 6.59
C GLU A 44 -1.46 -7.37 6.89
N VAL A 45 -1.05 -6.26 7.49
CA VAL A 45 -1.70 -4.97 7.23
C VAL A 45 -0.79 -4.22 6.29
N SER A 46 -1.22 -4.10 5.03
CA SER A 46 -0.60 -3.36 3.93
C SER A 46 0.49 -4.08 3.11
N ARG A 47 0.05 -4.73 2.02
CA ARG A 47 0.46 -4.41 0.64
C ARG A 47 -0.13 -5.41 -0.35
N GLU A 48 -1.38 -5.18 -0.75
CA GLU A 48 -1.68 -5.37 -2.16
C GLU A 48 -0.82 -4.38 -2.94
N HIS A 49 0.31 -4.84 -3.48
CA HIS A 49 1.10 -4.09 -4.46
C HIS A 49 0.31 -3.97 -5.77
N VAL A 50 -0.79 -3.23 -5.75
CA VAL A 50 -1.14 -2.42 -6.92
C VAL A 50 0.00 -1.43 -7.01
N LYS A 51 0.87 -1.60 -8.01
CA LYS A 51 1.89 -0.59 -8.32
C LYS A 51 1.15 0.67 -8.71
N VAL A 52 0.93 1.55 -7.74
CA VAL A 52 0.47 2.91 -8.00
C VAL A 52 1.61 3.59 -8.75
N ASP A 53 1.39 4.00 -10.00
CA ASP A 53 2.39 4.74 -10.77
C ASP A 53 2.60 6.10 -10.09
N GLU A 54 3.86 6.44 -9.79
CA GLU A 54 4.24 7.72 -9.19
C GLU A 54 3.72 8.91 -10.02
N ARG A 55 3.60 8.74 -11.35
CA ARG A 55 3.00 9.74 -12.24
C ARG A 55 1.51 9.95 -11.96
N ASP A 56 0.78 8.89 -11.64
CA ASP A 56 -0.64 8.98 -11.32
C ASP A 56 -0.86 9.58 -9.93
N VAL A 57 0.03 9.28 -8.98
CA VAL A 57 0.07 9.99 -7.68
C VAL A 57 0.28 11.47 -7.88
N GLN A 58 1.26 11.86 -8.69
CA GLN A 58 1.54 13.27 -8.95
C GLN A 58 0.38 13.98 -9.65
N LYS A 59 -0.21 13.36 -10.68
CA LYS A 59 -1.42 13.88 -11.33
C LYS A 59 -2.58 14.05 -10.37
N CYS A 60 -2.75 13.12 -9.43
CA CYS A 60 -3.80 13.20 -8.41
C CYS A 60 -3.58 14.40 -7.48
N ILE A 61 -2.34 14.63 -7.04
CA ILE A 61 -1.97 15.80 -6.25
C ILE A 61 -2.24 17.10 -7.02
N ASP A 62 -1.79 17.18 -8.27
CA ASP A 62 -1.99 18.37 -9.11
C ASP A 62 -3.49 18.63 -9.32
N PHE A 63 -4.26 17.57 -9.56
CA PHE A 63 -5.71 17.65 -9.68
C PHE A 63 -6.37 18.16 -8.39
N MET A 64 -5.99 17.62 -7.22
CA MET A 64 -6.47 18.09 -5.90
C MET A 64 -6.27 19.60 -5.71
N PHE A 65 -5.10 20.13 -6.10
CA PHE A 65 -4.81 21.56 -6.02
C PHE A 65 -5.56 22.40 -7.06
N ASN A 66 -5.94 21.81 -8.20
CA ASN A 66 -6.69 22.48 -9.26
C ASN A 66 -8.20 22.54 -8.98
N ILE A 67 -8.81 21.45 -8.51
CA ILE A 67 -10.25 21.41 -8.21
C ILE A 67 -10.58 21.91 -6.81
N GLY A 68 -9.58 21.92 -5.92
CA GLY A 68 -9.76 22.28 -4.53
C GLY A 68 -10.25 23.71 -4.36
N SER A 69 -11.38 23.87 -3.68
CA SER A 69 -11.89 25.19 -3.30
C SER A 69 -11.03 25.76 -2.17
N ARG A 70 -10.34 26.88 -2.44
CA ARG A 70 -9.58 27.60 -1.42
C ARG A 70 -10.54 28.28 -0.43
N LEU A 71 -10.43 27.91 0.84
CA LEU A 71 -11.14 28.49 1.96
C LEU A 71 -10.09 28.94 2.97
N ASN A 72 -9.76 30.24 2.96
CA ASN A 72 -8.61 30.80 3.67
C ASN A 72 -7.31 30.08 3.24
N ASP A 73 -6.58 29.49 4.19
CA ASP A 73 -5.33 28.73 3.99
C ASP A 73 -5.57 27.23 3.74
N ASN A 74 -6.84 26.80 3.67
CA ASN A 74 -7.23 25.41 3.51
C ASN A 74 -7.77 25.15 2.10
N ILE A 75 -7.46 23.97 1.58
CA ILE A 75 -7.99 23.49 0.30
C ILE A 75 -9.00 22.40 0.59
N ARG A 76 -10.27 22.65 0.25
CA ARG A 76 -11.35 21.69 0.39
C ARG A 76 -11.59 20.97 -0.94
N ILE A 77 -11.58 19.64 -0.92
CA ILE A 77 -11.75 18.79 -2.09
C ILE A 77 -12.89 17.79 -1.86
N GLU A 78 -13.79 17.66 -2.82
CA GLU A 78 -14.87 16.67 -2.78
C GLU A 78 -14.36 15.27 -3.12
N LYS A 79 -14.71 14.28 -2.28
CA LYS A 79 -14.29 12.89 -2.48
C LYS A 79 -14.89 12.29 -3.75
N SER A 80 -16.14 12.64 -4.05
CA SER A 80 -16.83 12.23 -5.28
C SER A 80 -16.05 12.67 -6.53
N GLU A 81 -15.57 13.91 -6.56
CA GLU A 81 -14.81 14.45 -7.69
C GLU A 81 -13.43 13.78 -7.86
N LEU A 82 -12.78 13.38 -6.77
CA LEU A 82 -11.55 12.60 -6.89
C LEU A 82 -11.81 11.19 -7.41
N ARG A 83 -12.89 10.55 -6.95
CA ARG A 83 -13.24 9.17 -7.30
C ARG A 83 -13.77 9.02 -8.72
N THR A 84 -14.18 10.10 -9.39
CA THR A 84 -14.54 10.07 -10.82
C THR A 84 -13.32 9.91 -11.73
N VAL A 85 -12.13 10.29 -11.24
CA VAL A 85 -10.88 10.32 -12.04
C VAL A 85 -9.83 9.32 -11.52
N PHE A 86 -9.75 9.12 -10.21
CA PHE A 86 -8.72 8.30 -9.57
C PHE A 86 -9.34 7.19 -8.71
N ASN A 87 -8.65 6.05 -8.64
CA ASN A 87 -9.03 4.98 -7.71
C ASN A 87 -8.58 5.32 -6.27
N ASP A 88 -9.21 4.67 -5.28
CA ASP A 88 -8.94 4.94 -3.86
C ASP A 88 -7.45 4.73 -3.49
N LYS A 89 -6.74 3.78 -4.11
CA LYS A 89 -5.32 3.54 -3.82
C LYS A 89 -4.42 4.69 -4.27
N VAL A 90 -4.69 5.29 -5.44
CA VAL A 90 -3.98 6.46 -5.93
C VAL A 90 -4.26 7.67 -5.02
N ILE A 91 -5.53 7.84 -4.61
CA ILE A 91 -5.94 8.92 -3.71
C ILE A 91 -5.23 8.78 -2.36
N GLU A 92 -5.23 7.59 -1.75
CA GLU A 92 -4.54 7.32 -0.49
C GLU A 92 -3.03 7.58 -0.58
N ALA A 93 -2.40 7.15 -1.68
CA ALA A 93 -0.97 7.42 -1.93
C ALA A 93 -0.68 8.92 -2.06
N ALA A 94 -1.52 9.67 -2.78
CA ALA A 94 -1.41 11.12 -2.93
C ALA A 94 -1.56 11.85 -1.58
N LEU A 95 -2.57 11.49 -0.79
CA LEU A 95 -2.77 12.05 0.55
C LEU A 95 -1.60 11.70 1.49
N SER A 96 -1.06 10.49 1.41
CA SER A 96 0.14 10.10 2.18
C SER A 96 1.36 10.93 1.80
N LYS A 97 1.56 11.20 0.51
CA LYS A 97 2.66 12.04 0.01
C LYS A 97 2.51 13.49 0.48
N LEU A 98 1.28 14.04 0.48
CA LEU A 98 1.00 15.37 1.03
C LEU A 98 1.34 15.46 2.53
N ARG A 99 0.99 14.43 3.32
CA ARG A 99 1.37 14.36 4.74
C ARG A 99 2.90 14.35 4.93
N ALA A 100 3.63 13.65 4.08
CA ALA A 100 5.09 13.65 4.09
C ALA A 100 5.71 15.00 3.70
N LEU A 101 4.99 15.83 2.95
CA LEU A 101 5.36 17.19 2.58
C LEU A 101 4.89 18.25 3.60
N ASN A 102 4.60 17.84 4.84
CA ASN A 102 4.14 18.70 5.95
C ASN A 102 2.74 19.33 5.80
N TYR A 103 1.91 18.86 4.87
CA TYR A 103 0.49 19.24 4.86
C TYR A 103 -0.30 18.43 5.91
N ILE A 104 -1.20 19.10 6.62
CA ILE A 104 -2.22 18.42 7.43
C ILE A 104 -3.38 18.04 6.49
N VAL A 105 -3.68 16.74 6.42
CA VAL A 105 -4.86 16.23 5.71
C VAL A 105 -5.92 15.84 6.74
N ARG A 106 -7.06 16.53 6.74
CA ARG A 106 -8.26 16.15 7.50
C ARG A 106 -9.30 15.55 6.56
N GLU A 107 -10.02 14.56 7.07
CA GLU A 107 -11.03 13.83 6.30
C GLU A 107 -12.39 13.93 7.00
N THR A 108 -13.43 14.23 6.25
CA THR A 108 -14.83 14.12 6.68
C THR A 108 -15.55 13.10 5.81
N LYS A 109 -16.86 12.93 6.00
CA LYS A 109 -17.66 12.00 5.20
C LYS A 109 -17.48 12.25 3.69
N ASP A 110 -17.58 13.51 3.27
CA ASP A 110 -17.68 13.87 1.85
C ASP A 110 -16.47 14.67 1.34
N PHE A 111 -15.59 15.16 2.22
CA PHE A 111 -14.51 16.06 1.84
C PHE A 111 -13.14 15.65 2.40
N TYR A 112 -12.09 16.01 1.67
CA TYR A 112 -10.74 16.16 2.19
C TYR A 112 -10.42 17.65 2.38
N TYR A 113 -9.70 17.97 3.44
CA TYR A 113 -9.17 19.29 3.72
C TYR A 113 -7.65 19.20 3.80
N ILE A 114 -6.95 19.89 2.90
CA ILE A 114 -5.49 20.02 2.90
C ILE A 114 -5.16 21.39 3.50
N ILE A 115 -4.37 21.39 4.57
CA ILE A 115 -4.00 22.58 5.34
C ILE A 115 -2.48 22.66 5.34
N MET A 116 -1.93 23.80 4.92
CA MET A 116 -0.49 24.05 5.01
C MET A 116 -0.14 24.29 6.48
N ARG A 117 0.92 23.62 6.99
CA ARG A 117 1.51 24.00 8.28
C ARG A 117 2.45 25.18 8.04
N ASP A 118 2.27 26.23 8.82
CA ASP A 118 3.27 27.30 8.97
C ASP A 118 4.60 26.77 9.53
#